data_AF-A0A229NZS2-F1
#
_entry.id   AF-A0A229NZS2-F1
#
_cell.length_a   1.000
_cell.length_b   1.000
_cell.length_c   1.000
_cell.angle_alpha   90.00
_cell.angle_beta   90.00
_cell.angle_gamma   90.00
#
_symmetry.space_group_name_H-M   'P 1'
#
loop_
_entity.id
_entity.type
_entity.pdbx_description
1 polymer ?
#
loop_
_entity_poly.entity_id
_entity_poly.type
_entity_poly.pdbx_seq_one_letter_code
_entity_poly.pdbx_strand_id
1 'polypeptide(L)'
;MKRKQYDLNFKKMVVAQGKEIGNMTTVARQHELDPKMVLRWAKELNRKDLDQLDGTSVKQSKFVPTAEGYVQLEKENEKLKKLFAEQALERDILKDLLKKTNPQLRIK
;
A
#
# COMPACT_ATOMS: atom_id res chain seq x y z
N MET A 1 -3.94 -29.26 15.50
CA MET A 1 -4.94 -28.39 16.14
C MET A 1 -5.69 -27.59 15.07
N LYS A 2 -7.04 -27.64 15.05
CA LYS A 2 -7.84 -26.77 14.16
C LYS A 2 -7.96 -25.38 14.83
N ARG A 3 -7.60 -24.32 14.11
CA ARG A 3 -7.77 -22.94 14.59
C ARG A 3 -9.26 -22.61 14.61
N LYS A 4 -9.79 -22.19 15.77
CA LYS A 4 -11.16 -21.66 15.85
C LYS A 4 -11.24 -20.38 15.01
N GLN A 5 -12.11 -20.37 14.01
CA GLN A 5 -12.42 -19.18 13.24
C GLN A 5 -13.71 -18.57 13.78
N TYR A 6 -13.72 -17.25 13.91
CA TYR A 6 -14.87 -16.48 14.36
C TYR A 6 -15.38 -15.63 13.20
N ASP A 7 -16.71 -15.56 13.07
CA ASP A 7 -17.36 -14.75 12.05
C ASP A 7 -17.04 -13.25 12.23
N LEU A 8 -17.04 -12.51 11.13
CA LEU A 8 -16.74 -11.08 11.12
C LEU A 8 -17.76 -10.28 11.93
N ASN A 9 -19.04 -10.63 11.86
CA ASN A 9 -20.09 -9.94 12.60
C ASN A 9 -19.91 -10.11 14.11
N PHE A 10 -19.56 -11.33 14.54
CA PHE A 10 -19.26 -11.62 15.93
C PHE A 10 -18.07 -10.79 16.43
N LYS A 11 -16.98 -10.70 15.66
CA LYS A 11 -15.83 -9.85 16.02
C LYS A 11 -16.22 -8.37 16.15
N LYS A 12 -17.02 -7.85 15.21
CA LYS A 12 -17.51 -6.46 15.24
C LYS A 12 -18.35 -6.19 16.48
N MET A 13 -19.28 -7.09 16.81
CA MET A 13 -20.14 -6.98 18.00
C MET A 13 -19.31 -6.94 19.29
N VAL A 14 -18.37 -7.88 19.47
CA VAL A 14 -17.53 -7.96 20.67
C VAL A 14 -16.66 -6.70 20.84
N VAL A 15 -16.07 -6.22 19.74
CA VAL A 15 -15.25 -4.99 19.77
C VAL A 15 -16.10 -3.75 20.03
N ALA A 16 -17.31 -3.66 19.48
CA ALA A 16 -18.23 -2.55 19.74
C ALA A 16 -18.61 -2.48 21.22
N GLN A 17 -19.04 -3.61 21.81
CA GLN A 17 -19.34 -3.71 23.25
C GLN A 17 -18.14 -3.31 24.11
N GLY A 18 -16.94 -3.77 23.74
CA GLY A 18 -15.71 -3.41 24.44
C GLY A 18 -15.35 -1.91 24.34
N LYS A 19 -15.71 -1.23 23.24
CA LYS A 19 -15.56 0.23 23.09
C LYS A 19 -16.59 0.99 23.90
N GLU A 20 -17.85 0.55 23.91
CA GLU A 20 -18.94 1.19 24.68
C GLU A 20 -18.67 1.13 26.19
N ILE A 21 -18.24 -0.03 26.69
CA ILE A 21 -17.92 -0.24 28.11
C ILE A 21 -16.56 0.38 28.46
N GLY A 22 -15.69 0.61 27.47
CA GLY A 22 -14.31 1.08 27.68
C GLY A 22 -13.37 0.00 28.24
N ASN A 23 -13.82 -1.26 28.37
CA ASN A 23 -13.02 -2.36 28.90
C ASN A 23 -13.12 -3.63 28.03
N MET A 24 -12.12 -3.80 27.16
CA MET A 24 -12.01 -4.95 26.26
C MET A 24 -11.75 -6.28 26.98
N THR A 25 -11.12 -6.26 28.16
CA THR A 25 -10.75 -7.48 28.89
C THR A 25 -11.95 -8.11 29.57
N THR A 26 -12.85 -7.30 30.12
CA THR A 26 -14.10 -7.78 30.74
C THR A 26 -14.99 -8.44 29.70
N VAL A 27 -15.19 -7.77 28.54
CA VAL A 27 -16.00 -8.31 27.44
C VAL A 27 -15.38 -9.58 26.87
N ALA A 28 -14.05 -9.64 26.70
CA ALA A 28 -13.38 -10.86 26.26
C ALA A 28 -13.67 -12.05 27.18
N ARG A 29 -13.58 -11.85 28.51
CA ARG A 29 -13.87 -12.91 29.50
C ARG A 29 -15.33 -13.37 29.47
N GLN A 30 -16.28 -12.46 29.27
CA GLN A 30 -17.70 -12.80 29.13
C GLN A 30 -17.98 -13.72 27.93
N HIS A 31 -17.21 -13.57 26.86
CA HIS A 31 -17.31 -14.38 25.65
C HIS A 31 -16.31 -15.55 25.61
N GLU A 32 -15.64 -15.86 26.73
CA GLU A 32 -14.58 -16.88 26.84
C GLU A 32 -13.43 -16.71 25.83
N LEU A 33 -13.10 -15.45 25.51
CA LEU A 33 -12.04 -15.07 24.59
C LEU A 33 -10.79 -14.60 25.34
N ASP A 34 -9.63 -14.79 24.72
CA ASP A 34 -8.40 -14.14 25.18
C ASP A 34 -8.51 -12.61 24.94
N PRO A 35 -8.32 -11.77 25.97
CA PRO A 35 -8.30 -10.31 25.83
C PRO A 35 -7.38 -9.81 24.70
N LYS A 36 -6.23 -10.45 24.49
CA LYS A 36 -5.29 -10.12 23.40
C LYS A 36 -5.91 -10.34 22.02
N MET A 37 -6.79 -11.34 21.88
CA MET A 37 -7.49 -11.58 20.62
C MET A 37 -8.48 -10.45 20.31
N VAL A 38 -9.27 -10.02 21.30
CA VAL A 38 -10.22 -8.91 21.13
C VAL A 38 -9.48 -7.60 20.84
N LEU A 39 -8.36 -7.34 21.53
CA LEU A 39 -7.52 -6.18 21.26
C LEU A 39 -6.93 -6.20 19.83
N ARG A 40 -6.57 -7.38 19.33
CA ARG A 40 -6.11 -7.56 17.95
C ARG A 40 -7.24 -7.30 16.96
N TRP A 41 -8.43 -7.83 17.19
CA TRP A 41 -9.61 -7.55 16.35
C TRP A 41 -9.96 -6.07 16.32
N ALA A 42 -9.85 -5.36 17.45
CA ALA A 42 -10.08 -3.92 17.49
C ALA A 42 -9.09 -3.15 16.60
N LYS A 43 -7.83 -3.60 16.52
CA LYS A 43 -6.83 -3.03 15.60
C LYS A 43 -7.11 -3.39 14.15
N GLU A 44 -7.45 -4.65 13.88
CA GLU A 44 -7.81 -5.15 12.53
C GLU A 44 -9.05 -4.40 11.99
N LEU A 45 -10.09 -4.20 12.81
CA LEU A 45 -11.31 -3.50 12.40
C LEU A 45 -11.16 -1.98 12.28
N ASN A 46 -10.17 -1.37 12.95
CA ASN A 46 -9.89 0.06 12.83
C ASN A 46 -8.97 0.42 11.64
N ARG A 47 -8.37 -0.59 10.99
CA ARG A 47 -7.53 -0.39 9.80
C ARG A 47 -8.41 -0.05 8.60
N LYS A 48 -8.35 1.20 8.15
CA LYS A 48 -9.06 1.70 6.95
C LYS A 48 -8.65 0.94 5.66
N ASP A 49 -7.48 0.35 5.70
CA ASP A 49 -6.87 -0.53 4.71
C ASP A 49 -7.57 -1.90 4.59
N LEU A 50 -8.33 -2.34 5.59
CA LEU A 50 -9.10 -3.59 5.54
C LEU A 50 -10.54 -3.41 5.01
N ASP A 51 -11.07 -2.19 4.96
CA ASP A 51 -12.36 -1.88 4.30
C ASP A 51 -12.26 -2.02 2.76
N GLN A 52 -11.04 -2.02 2.21
CA GLN A 52 -10.77 -2.40 0.80
C GLN A 52 -10.55 -3.92 0.63
N LEU A 53 -10.54 -4.67 1.73
CA LEU A 53 -10.28 -6.10 1.80
C LEU A 53 -11.52 -6.85 2.29
N ASP A 54 -12.71 -6.41 1.89
CA ASP A 54 -13.84 -7.33 1.76
C ASP A 54 -13.33 -8.60 1.06
N GLY A 55 -13.85 -9.78 1.42
CA GLY A 55 -13.36 -11.08 0.94
C GLY A 55 -13.45 -11.31 -0.59
N THR A 56 -13.82 -10.26 -1.33
CA THR A 56 -13.76 -10.06 -2.79
C THR A 56 -12.62 -9.12 -3.21
N SER A 57 -11.66 -8.81 -2.33
CA SER A 57 -10.39 -8.23 -2.75
C SER A 57 -9.81 -9.21 -3.74
N VAL A 58 -9.93 -8.84 -5.02
CA VAL A 58 -9.32 -9.50 -6.14
C VAL A 58 -7.90 -9.74 -5.68
N LYS A 59 -7.57 -11.00 -5.33
CA LYS A 59 -6.18 -11.44 -5.18
C LYS A 59 -5.53 -10.79 -6.38
N GLN A 60 -4.70 -9.77 -6.19
CA GLN A 60 -4.10 -9.05 -7.31
C GLN A 60 -3.63 -10.15 -8.22
N SER A 61 -4.30 -10.30 -9.38
CA SER A 61 -4.01 -11.43 -10.24
C SER A 61 -2.52 -11.28 -10.45
N LYS A 62 -1.75 -12.31 -10.11
CA LYS A 62 -0.31 -12.27 -10.36
C LYS A 62 -0.24 -11.87 -11.82
N PHE A 63 0.19 -10.63 -12.07
CA PHE A 63 0.25 -10.12 -13.42
C PHE A 63 1.34 -10.96 -14.05
N VAL A 64 0.94 -12.02 -14.74
CA VAL A 64 1.81 -12.88 -15.53
C VAL A 64 1.79 -12.19 -16.88
N PRO A 65 2.76 -11.33 -17.20
CA PRO A 65 2.74 -10.63 -18.45
C PRO A 65 2.92 -11.70 -19.54
N THR A 66 2.00 -11.74 -20.49
CA THR A 66 2.15 -12.58 -21.70
C THR A 66 3.44 -12.19 -22.41
N ALA A 67 4.10 -13.11 -23.12
CA ALA A 67 5.34 -12.83 -23.86
C ALA A 67 5.21 -11.60 -24.79
N GLU A 68 4.05 -11.38 -25.40
CA GLU A 68 3.74 -10.21 -26.21
C GLU A 68 3.72 -8.90 -25.39
N GLY A 69 3.21 -8.95 -24.16
CA GLY A 69 3.22 -7.82 -23.24
C GLY A 69 4.64 -7.43 -22.81
N TYR A 70 5.54 -8.40 -22.64
CA TYR A 70 6.96 -8.12 -22.41
C TYR A 70 7.62 -7.41 -23.58
N VAL A 71 7.36 -7.84 -24.81
CA VAL A 71 7.92 -7.20 -26.02
C VAL A 71 7.40 -5.77 -26.19
N GLN A 72 6.13 -5.52 -25.87
CA GLN A 72 5.57 -4.17 -25.90
C GLN A 72 6.20 -3.27 -24.82
N LEU A 73 6.29 -3.78 -23.58
CA LEU A 73 6.94 -3.08 -22.47
C LEU A 73 8.41 -2.77 -22.77
N GLU A 74 9.15 -3.70 -23.38
CA GLU A 74 10.55 -3.49 -23.76
C GLU A 74 10.67 -2.38 -24.82
N LYS A 75 9.81 -2.38 -25.83
CA LYS A 75 9.75 -1.30 -26.84
C LYS A 75 9.43 0.05 -26.22
N GLU A 76 8.48 0.11 -25.29
CA GLU A 76 8.16 1.34 -24.56
C GLU A 76 9.32 1.80 -23.69
N ASN A 77 10.00 0.87 -23.00
CA ASN A 77 11.15 1.17 -22.17
C ASN A 77 12.31 1.75 -22.99
N GLU A 78 12.61 1.16 -24.15
CA GLU A 78 13.63 1.68 -25.08
C GLU A 78 13.28 3.07 -25.61
N LYS A 79 12.01 3.34 -25.93
CA LYS A 79 11.57 4.68 -26.33
C LYS A 79 11.75 5.70 -25.19
N LEU A 80 11.36 5.34 -23.97
CA LEU A 80 11.48 6.21 -22.80
C LEU A 80 12.95 6.50 -22.45
N LYS A 81 13.84 5.51 -22.53
CA LYS A 81 15.28 5.70 -22.34
C LYS A 81 15.85 6.71 -23.33
N LYS A 82 15.48 6.61 -24.61
CA LYS A 82 15.93 7.56 -25.65
C LYS A 82 15.46 8.97 -25.36
N LEU A 83 14.16 9.15 -25.11
CA LEU A 83 13.60 10.45 -24.78
C LEU A 83 14.24 11.05 -23.52
N PHE A 84 14.48 10.23 -22.50
CA PHE A 84 15.15 10.67 -21.27
C PHE A 84 16.60 11.09 -21.53
N ALA A 85 17.34 10.34 -22.36
CA ALA A 85 18.71 10.69 -22.72
C ALA A 85 18.78 12.02 -23.50
N GLU A 86 17.86 12.25 -24.43
CA GLU A 86 17.73 13.50 -25.18
C GLU A 86 17.43 14.68 -24.23
N GLN A 87 16.45 14.53 -23.35
CA GLN A 87 16.10 15.56 -22.36
C GLN A 87 17.24 15.83 -21.37
N ALA A 88 17.98 14.80 -20.96
CA ALA A 88 19.14 14.96 -20.09
C ALA A 88 20.26 15.74 -20.78
N LEU A 89 20.55 15.42 -22.05
CA LEU A 89 21.54 16.12 -22.86
C LEU A 89 21.15 17.60 -23.08
N GLU A 90 19.90 17.86 -23.44
CA GLU A 90 19.39 19.23 -23.60
C GLU A 90 19.55 20.03 -22.31
N ARG A 91 19.15 19.44 -21.16
CA ARG A 91 19.31 20.07 -19.86
C ARG A 91 20.77 20.39 -19.53
N ASP A 92 21.69 19.49 -19.86
CA ASP A 92 23.11 19.69 -19.57
C ASP A 92 23.71 20.79 -20.46
N ILE A 93 23.35 20.83 -21.74
CA ILE A 93 23.72 21.92 -22.66
C ILE A 93 23.18 23.26 -22.15
N LEU A 94 21.90 23.32 -21.76
CA LEU A 94 21.28 24.53 -21.23
C LEU A 94 21.95 25.00 -19.93
N LYS A 95 22.29 24.08 -19.02
CA LYS A 95 23.07 24.40 -17.82
C LYS A 95 24.42 25.00 -18.15
N ASP A 96 25.14 24.43 -19.12
CA ASP A 96 26.46 24.92 -19.53
C ASP A 96 26.39 26.26 -20.25
N LEU A 97 25.38 26.48 -21.09
CA LEU A 97 25.12 27.80 -21.68
C LEU A 97 24.82 28.84 -20.59
N LEU A 98 23.97 28.50 -19.61
CA LEU A 98 23.63 29.42 -18.52
C LEU A 98 24.87 29.78 -17.69
N LYS A 99 25.77 28.83 -17.40
CA LYS A 99 27.05 29.09 -16.73
C LYS A 99 27.94 30.03 -17.54
N LYS A 100 28.03 29.83 -18.87
CA LYS A 100 28.85 30.66 -19.75
C LYS A 100 28.33 32.09 -19.86
N THR A 101 27.01 32.26 -20.01
CA THR A 101 26.38 33.57 -20.16
C THR A 101 26.32 34.33 -18.83
N ASN A 102 26.11 33.63 -17.71
CA ASN A 102 25.93 34.24 -16.39
C ASN A 102 26.80 33.56 -15.33
N PRO A 103 28.13 33.81 -15.31
CA PRO A 103 29.07 33.15 -14.40
C PRO A 103 28.83 33.47 -12.91
N GLN A 104 28.06 34.52 -12.62
CA GLN A 104 27.68 34.93 -11.27
C GLN A 104 26.60 34.01 -10.67
N LEU A 105 25.85 33.27 -11.50
CA LEU A 105 24.76 32.40 -11.05
C LEU A 105 25.33 31.07 -10.54
N ARG A 106 25.23 30.83 -9.23
CA ARG A 106 25.53 29.52 -8.63
C ARG A 106 24.41 28.52 -8.94
N ILE A 107 24.57 27.79 -10.02
CA ILE A 107 23.65 26.70 -10.40
C ILE A 107 24.11 25.42 -9.66
N LYS A 108 23.25 24.87 -8.79
CA LYS A 108 23.48 23.58 -8.10
C LYS A 108 23.13 22.39 -9.00
#